data_AF-A0A9Q9E3J9-F1
#
_entry.id   AF-A0A9Q9E3J9-F1
#
_cell.length_a   1.000
_cell.length_b   1.000
_cell.length_c   1.000
_cell.angle_alpha   90.00
_cell.angle_beta   90.00
_cell.angle_gamma   90.00
#
_symmetry.space_group_name_H-M   'P 1'
#
loop_
_entity.id
_entity.type
_entity.pdbx_description
1 polymer ?
#
loop_
_entity_poly.entity_id
_entity_poly.type
_entity_poly.pdbx_seq_one_letter_code
_entity_poly.pdbx_strand_id
1 'polypeptide(L)' 'MRTIAKNLTTIFWGILYGEVIGYIGSALLQTPFNATIALDVAIVGAIVALVGVNALKIVMKP' A
#
# COMPACT_ATOMS: atom_id res chain seq x y z
N MET A 1 -19.46 -10.83 -3.69
CA MET A 1 -18.18 -11.47 -4.11
C MET A 1 -17.24 -10.52 -4.86
N ARG A 2 -17.68 -9.84 -5.94
CA ARG A 2 -16.81 -8.98 -6.77
C ARG A 2 -16.12 -7.82 -6.02
N THR A 3 -16.78 -7.19 -5.04
CA THR A 3 -16.20 -6.08 -4.26
C THR A 3 -15.13 -6.54 -3.28
N ILE A 4 -15.36 -7.69 -2.63
CA ILE A 4 -14.39 -8.30 -1.69
C ILE A 4 -13.12 -8.71 -2.45
N ALA A 5 -13.27 -9.40 -3.58
CA ALA A 5 -12.13 -9.80 -4.41
C ALA A 5 -11.31 -8.59 -4.88
N LYS A 6 -11.96 -7.51 -5.31
CA LYS A 6 -11.29 -6.26 -5.70
C LYS A 6 -10.47 -5.67 -4.55
N ASN A 7 -11.07 -5.52 -3.37
CA ASN A 7 -10.37 -4.95 -2.22
C ASN A 7 -9.22 -5.85 -1.75
N LEU A 8 -9.36 -7.17 -1.83
CA LEU A 8 -8.30 -8.12 -1.48
C LEU A 8 -7.09 -7.98 -2.44
N THR A 9 -7.35 -7.90 -3.75
CA THR A 9 -6.32 -7.63 -4.75
C THR A 9 -5.67 -6.25 -4.54
N THR A 10 -6.46 -5.23 -4.20
CA THR A 10 -5.94 -3.90 -3.87
C THR A 10 -5.00 -3.93 -2.66
N ILE A 11 -5.36 -4.65 -1.60
CA ILE A 11 -4.52 -4.82 -0.42
C ILE A 11 -3.22 -5.54 -0.77
N PHE A 12 -3.30 -6.65 -1.52
CA PHE A 12 -2.13 -7.41 -1.95
C PHE A 12 -1.12 -6.53 -2.69
N TRP A 13 -1.58 -5.76 -3.68
CA TRP A 13 -0.70 -4.84 -4.40
C TRP A 13 -0.25 -3.66 -3.54
N GLY A 14 -1.10 -3.16 -2.65
CA GLY A 14 -0.73 -2.10 -1.71
C GLY A 14 0.43 -2.50 -0.81
N ILE A 15 0.45 -3.75 -0.33
CA ILE A 15 1.56 -4.31 0.46
C ILE A 15 2.85 -4.31 -0.37
N LEU A 16 2.83 -4.93 -1.55
CA LEU A 16 4.02 -5.05 -2.41
C LEU A 16 4.59 -3.69 -2.80
N TYR A 17 3.74 -2.75 -3.22
CA TYR A 17 4.20 -1.41 -3.57
C TYR A 17 4.66 -0.61 -2.34
N GLY A 18 4.04 -0.83 -1.17
CA GLY A 18 4.50 -0.27 0.09
C GLY A 18 5.94 -0.67 0.40
N GLU A 19 6.27 -1.97 0.28
CA GLU A 19 7.63 -2.48 0.47
C GLU A 19 8.63 -1.89 -0.52
N VAL A 20 8.27 -1.79 -1.80
CA VAL A 20 9.13 -1.16 -2.83
C VAL A 20 9.40 0.31 -2.48
N ILE A 21 8.38 1.06 -2.05
CA ILE A 21 8.53 2.46 -1.64
C ILE A 21 9.41 2.55 -0.38
N GLY A 22 9.21 1.69 0.60
CA GLY A 22 10.03 1.66 1.81
C GLY A 22 11.50 1.31 1.55
N TYR A 23 11.76 0.39 0.63
CA TYR A 23 13.13 0.08 0.19
C TYR A 23 13.80 1.31 -0.43
N ILE A 24 13.11 2.00 -1.35
CA ILE A 24 13.62 3.23 -1.96
C ILE A 24 13.84 4.31 -0.89
N GLY A 25 12.89 4.49 0.02
CA GLY A 25 12.99 5.46 1.12
C GLY A 25 14.16 5.17 2.06
N SER A 26 14.39 3.90 2.39
CA SER A 26 15.50 3.49 3.25
C SER A 26 16.86 3.75 2.59
N ALA A 27 16.98 3.52 1.28
CA ALA A 27 18.17 3.85 0.51
C ALA A 27 18.40 5.37 0.47
N LEU A 28 17.34 6.17 0.34
CA LEU A 28 17.44 7.63 0.31
C LEU A 28 17.91 8.21 1.66
N LEU A 29 17.45 7.62 2.77
CA LEU A 29 17.80 8.04 4.13
C LEU A 29 19.10 7.39 4.65
N GLN A 30 19.74 6.53 3.85
CA GLN A 30 20.92 5.75 4.25
C GLN A 30 20.67 4.91 5.52
N THR A 31 19.43 4.45 5.69
CA THR A 31 19.02 3.59 6.80
C THR A 31 18.88 2.15 6.32
N PRO A 32 19.29 1.15 7.11
CA PRO A 32 19.15 -0.25 6.72
C PRO A 32 17.68 -0.64 6.59
N PHE A 33 17.31 -1.23 5.45
CA PHE A 33 15.98 -1.84 5.28
C PHE A 33 15.91 -3.12 6.11
N ASN A 34 15.08 -3.10 7.16
CA ASN A 34 14.91 -4.22 8.09
C ASN A 34 13.44 -4.66 8.15
N ALA A 35 13.18 -5.75 8.89
CA ALA A 35 11.85 -6.33 9.00
C ALA A 35 10.81 -5.38 9.58
N THR A 36 11.20 -4.49 10.50
CA THR A 36 10.29 -3.49 11.09
C THR A 36 9.86 -2.48 10.03
N ILE A 37 10.82 -1.89 9.32
CA ILE A 37 10.53 -0.93 8.24
C ILE A 37 9.68 -1.59 7.17
N ALA A 38 10.01 -2.82 6.75
CA ALA A 38 9.26 -3.58 5.77
C ALA A 38 7.78 -3.76 6.17
N LEU A 39 7.54 -4.16 7.43
CA LEU A 39 6.20 -4.38 7.95
C LEU A 39 5.40 -3.08 8.08
N ASP A 40 6.04 -2.00 8.53
CA ASP A 40 5.41 -0.68 8.65
C ASP A 40 4.96 -0.17 7.27
N VAL A 41 5.85 -0.21 6.27
CA VAL A 41 5.51 0.29 4.92
C VAL A 41 4.53 -0.62 4.18
N ALA A 42 4.54 -1.93 4.45
CA ALA A 42 3.55 -2.87 3.93
C ALA A 42 2.14 -2.54 4.44
N ILE A 43 1.99 -2.28 5.75
CA ILE A 43 0.71 -1.90 6.35
C ILE A 43 0.25 -0.55 5.81
N VAL A 44 1.15 0.45 5.78
CA VAL A 44 0.83 1.78 5.26
C VAL A 44 0.40 1.68 3.79
N GLY A 45 1.15 0.95 2.95
CA GLY A 45 0.82 0.72 1.54
C GLY A 45 -0.54 0.05 1.35
N ALA A 46 -0.87 -0.96 2.16
CA ALA A 46 -2.18 -1.62 2.15
C ALA A 46 -3.33 -0.65 2.46
N ILE A 47 -3.18 0.15 3.52
CA ILE A 47 -4.19 1.12 3.95
C ILE A 47 -4.37 2.20 2.89
N VAL A 48 -3.28 2.78 2.39
CA VAL A 48 -3.32 3.83 1.37
C VAL A 48 -3.98 3.33 0.08
N ALA A 49 -3.65 2.12 -0.37
CA ALA A 49 -4.27 1.54 -1.55
C ALA A 49 -5.78 1.29 -1.34
N LEU A 50 -6.16 0.71 -0.20
CA LEU A 50 -7.55 0.40 0.10
C LEU A 50 -8.40 1.67 0.24
N VAL A 51 -7.91 2.67 0.98
CA VAL A 51 -8.60 3.95 1.17
C VAL A 51 -8.62 4.72 -0.13
N GLY A 52 -7.49 4.85 -0.84
CA GLY A 52 -7.38 5.58 -2.09
C GLY A 52 -8.35 5.08 -3.15
N VAL A 53 -8.38 3.77 -3.41
CA VAL A 53 -9.28 3.18 -4.43
C VAL A 53 -10.75 3.34 -4.06
N ASN A 54 -11.11 3.26 -2.77
CA ASN A 54 -12.49 3.42 -2.35
C ASN A 54 -12.93 4.90 -2.25
N ALA A 55 -12.03 5.81 -1.87
CA ALA A 55 -12.27 7.25 -1.89
C ALA A 55 -12.43 7.76 -3.32
N LEU A 56 -11.61 7.29 -4.27
CA LEU A 56 -11.76 7.63 -5.69
C LEU A 56 -13.13 7.24 -6.25
N LYS A 57 -13.73 6.14 -5.81
CA LYS A 57 -15.12 5.81 -6.22
C LYS A 57 -16.16 6.79 -5.72
N ILE A 58 -15.91 7.45 -4.60
CA ILE A 58 -16.82 8.47 -4.04
C ILE A 58 -16.65 9.77 -4.84
N VAL A 59 -15.40 10.18 -5.10
CA VAL A 59 -15.08 11.43 -5.79
C VAL A 59 -15.37 11.37 -7.29
N MET A 60 -15.11 10.24 -7.93
CA MET A 60 -15.27 10.04 -9.38
C MET A 60 -16.63 9.44 -9.76
N LYS A 61 -17.60 9.44 -8.83
CA LYS A 61 -18.96 9.02 -9.15
C LYS A 61 -19.55 10.10 -10.09
N PRO A 62 -20.03 9.74 -11.30
CA PRO A 62 -20.67 10.71 -12.19
C PRO A 62 -21.91 11.31 -11.54
#